data_AF-A0A813WYD2-F1
#
_entry.id   AF-A0A813WYD2-F1
#
_cell.length_a   1.000
_cell.length_b   1.000
_cell.length_c   1.000
_cell.angle_alpha   90.00
_cell.angle_beta   90.00
_cell.angle_gamma   90.00
#
_symmetry.space_group_name_H-M   'P 1'
#
loop_
_entity.id
_entity.type
_entity.pdbx_description
1 polymer ?
#
loop_
_entity_poly.entity_id
_entity_poly.type
_entity_poly.pdbx_seq_one_letter_code
_entity_poly.pdbx_strand_id
1 'polypeptide(L)'
;MYVTVISSILIFLPIATLQNNILSKSRLNFLIIVADDLGYSDISPYGSEISTPNLEALASNGGTLFTDFHTASACSPTRSGIL
;
A
#
# COMPACT_ATOMS: atom_id res chain seq x y z
N MET A 1 -10.23 -14.76 58.57
CA MET A 1 -8.91 -15.19 58.04
C MET A 1 -9.03 -15.92 56.71
N TYR A 2 -9.92 -16.91 56.55
CA TYR A 2 -10.11 -17.64 55.28
C TYR A 2 -10.81 -16.84 54.17
N VAL A 3 -11.75 -15.95 54.52
CA VAL A 3 -12.56 -15.18 53.55
C VAL A 3 -11.74 -14.16 52.75
N THR A 4 -10.72 -13.55 53.38
CA THR A 4 -9.85 -12.57 52.72
C THR A 4 -8.91 -13.21 51.69
N VAL A 5 -8.47 -14.45 51.91
CA VAL A 5 -7.53 -15.16 51.03
C VAL A 5 -8.19 -15.58 49.70
N ILE A 6 -9.47 -15.95 49.72
CA ILE A 6 -10.24 -16.33 48.51
C ILE A 6 -10.44 -15.11 47.60
N SER A 7 -10.65 -13.91 48.16
CA SER A 7 -10.77 -12.67 47.40
C SER A 7 -9.46 -12.26 46.72
N SER A 8 -8.30 -12.65 47.26
CA SER A 8 -6.98 -12.31 46.69
C SER A 8 -6.61 -13.22 45.51
N ILE A 9 -7.11 -14.46 45.48
CA ILE A 9 -6.84 -15.45 44.44
C ILE A 9 -7.67 -15.16 43.16
N LEU A 10 -8.87 -14.59 43.31
CA LEU A 10 -9.73 -14.16 42.18
C LEU A 10 -9.18 -12.96 41.40
N ILE A 11 -8.22 -12.21 41.94
CA ILE A 11 -7.58 -11.07 41.27
C ILE A 11 -6.41 -11.54 40.38
N PHE A 12 -5.95 -12.78 40.53
CA PHE A 12 -4.91 -13.41 39.71
C PHE A 12 -5.50 -14.35 38.64
N LEU A 13 -6.67 -14.01 38.09
CA LEU A 13 -7.12 -14.59 36.81
C LEU A 13 -6.08 -14.18 35.75
N PRO A 14 -5.54 -15.12 34.97
CA PRO A 14 -4.30 -14.89 34.26
C PRO A 14 -4.52 -13.83 33.19
N ILE A 15 -3.77 -12.72 33.31
CA ILE A 15 -3.43 -11.78 32.22
C ILE A 15 -2.57 -12.49 31.14
N ALA A 16 -2.69 -13.81 30.98
CA ALA A 16 -1.80 -14.63 30.15
C ALA A 16 -2.48 -15.27 28.93
N THR A 17 -3.74 -14.94 28.59
CA THR A 17 -4.45 -15.59 27.47
C THR A 17 -4.92 -14.67 26.35
N LEU A 18 -4.41 -13.44 26.24
CA LEU A 18 -4.71 -12.58 25.08
C LEU A 18 -3.46 -12.04 24.37
N GLN A 19 -2.46 -12.89 24.14
CA GLN A 19 -1.43 -12.65 23.12
C GLN A 19 -1.62 -13.66 21.98
N ASN A 20 -2.82 -13.71 21.40
CA ASN A 20 -3.01 -14.42 20.14
C ASN A 20 -2.35 -13.58 19.05
N ASN A 21 -1.26 -14.11 18.50
CA ASN A 21 -0.53 -13.57 17.35
C ASN A 21 -1.48 -13.28 16.16
N ILE A 22 -2.04 -12.07 16.09
CA ILE A 22 -2.65 -11.52 14.86
C ILE A 22 -1.59 -10.77 14.05
N LEU A 23 -0.40 -11.37 13.92
CA LEU A 23 0.60 -10.89 12.98
C LEU A 23 0.74 -11.93 11.88
N SER A 24 -0.36 -12.16 11.15
CA SER A 24 -0.21 -12.49 9.75
C SER A 24 0.42 -11.26 9.11
N LYS A 25 1.75 -11.19 9.14
CA LYS A 25 2.52 -10.14 8.50
C LYS A 25 2.33 -10.35 7.01
N SER A 26 1.23 -9.81 6.48
CA SER A 26 0.96 -9.75 5.05
C SER A 26 2.21 -9.13 4.41
N ARG A 27 2.92 -9.93 3.62
CA ARG A 27 4.10 -9.43 2.93
C ARG A 27 3.59 -8.41 1.92
N LEU A 28 4.11 -7.18 2.01
CA LEU A 28 3.83 -6.19 1.00
C LEU A 28 4.40 -6.69 -0.32
N ASN A 29 3.56 -6.70 -1.35
CA ASN A 29 3.95 -6.97 -2.72
C ASN A 29 3.98 -5.63 -3.46
N PHE A 30 5.04 -5.41 -4.21
CA PHE A 30 5.19 -4.23 -5.05
C PHE A 30 5.08 -4.65 -6.51
N LEU A 31 4.22 -3.96 -7.27
CA LEU A 31 4.08 -4.12 -8.71
C LEU A 31 4.47 -2.80 -9.37
N ILE A 32 5.52 -2.83 -10.19
CA ILE A 32 5.97 -1.69 -10.98
C ILE A 32 5.58 -1.97 -12.43
N ILE A 33 4.74 -1.10 -13.00
CA ILE A 33 4.33 -1.14 -14.40
C ILE A 33 4.99 0.05 -15.10
N VAL A 34 5.77 -0.23 -16.14
CA VAL A 34 6.42 0.79 -16.97
C VAL A 34 5.91 0.61 -18.40
N ALA A 35 5.41 1.70 -18.99
CA ALA A 35 5.06 1.77 -20.40
C ALA A 35 6.18 2.50 -21.16
N ASP A 36 6.60 1.96 -22.31
CA ASP A 36 7.57 2.61 -23.19
C ASP A 36 6.87 3.69 -24.04
N ASP A 37 7.56 4.79 -24.31
CA ASP A 37 7.08 5.91 -25.14
C ASP A 37 5.70 6.49 -24.77
N LEU A 38 5.27 6.39 -23.50
CA LEU A 38 4.01 6.97 -23.04
C LEU A 38 4.15 8.48 -22.76
N GLY A 39 3.40 9.30 -23.49
CA GLY A 39 3.30 10.74 -23.29
C GLY A 39 2.44 11.13 -22.09
N TYR A 40 2.62 12.36 -21.61
CA TYR A 40 1.93 12.88 -20.43
C TYR A 40 0.40 12.82 -20.56
N SER A 41 -0.13 13.26 -21.70
CA SER A 41 -1.57 13.33 -21.96
C SER A 41 -2.13 12.10 -22.66
N ASP A 42 -1.42 10.97 -22.68
CA ASP A 42 -1.85 9.79 -23.43
C ASP A 42 -2.91 8.96 -22.69
N ILE A 43 -3.04 9.13 -21.37
CA ILE A 43 -4.00 8.39 -20.54
C ILE A 43 -5.06 9.29 -19.90
N SER A 44 -6.26 8.75 -19.67
CA SER A 44 -7.44 9.52 -19.20
C SER A 44 -7.19 10.33 -17.92
N PRO A 45 -6.45 9.83 -16.90
CA PRO A 45 -6.18 10.62 -15.69
C PRO A 45 -5.42 11.93 -15.91
N TYR A 46 -4.74 12.08 -17.05
CA TYR A 46 -4.01 13.29 -17.43
C TYR A 46 -4.70 14.07 -18.57
N GLY A 47 -5.96 13.75 -18.89
CA GLY A 47 -6.76 14.48 -19.87
C GLY A 47 -6.71 13.95 -21.31
N SER A 48 -6.35 12.68 -21.50
CA SER A 48 -6.36 12.04 -22.83
C SER A 48 -7.75 11.98 -23.47
N GLU A 49 -7.78 12.02 -24.80
CA GLU A 49 -8.97 11.74 -25.61
C GLU A 49 -9.24 10.22 -25.71
N ILE A 50 -8.24 9.38 -25.46
CA ILE A 50 -8.36 7.92 -25.49
C ILE A 50 -8.87 7.44 -24.13
N SER A 51 -9.93 6.62 -24.16
CA SER A 51 -10.47 6.02 -22.94
C SER A 51 -9.55 4.92 -22.41
N THR A 52 -8.99 5.14 -21.23
CA THR A 52 -8.18 4.18 -20.47
C THR A 52 -8.83 3.83 -19.13
N PRO A 53 -9.95 3.08 -19.13
CA PRO A 53 -10.82 2.92 -17.96
C PRO A 53 -10.13 2.24 -16.76
N ASN A 54 -9.17 1.35 -17.01
CA ASN A 54 -8.42 0.69 -15.92
C ASN A 54 -7.45 1.64 -15.22
N LEU A 55 -6.85 2.58 -15.95
CA LEU A 55 -5.95 3.58 -15.39
C LEU A 55 -6.75 4.68 -14.67
N GLU A 56 -7.92 5.04 -15.21
CA GLU A 56 -8.88 5.92 -14.55
C GLU A 56 -9.37 5.34 -13.23
N ALA A 57 -9.73 4.06 -13.21
CA ALA A 57 -10.10 3.36 -12.00
C ALA A 57 -8.95 3.30 -10.99
N LEU A 58 -7.71 3.12 -11.45
CA LEU A 58 -6.54 3.10 -10.56
C LEU A 58 -6.31 4.47 -9.91
N ALA A 59 -6.41 5.55 -10.68
CA ALA A 59 -6.28 6.92 -10.18
C ALA A 59 -7.39 7.29 -9.19
N SER A 60 -8.64 6.96 -9.50
CA SER A 60 -9.80 7.33 -8.68
C SER A 60 -9.97 6.47 -7.42
N ASN A 61 -9.57 5.20 -7.42
CA ASN A 61 -9.74 4.28 -6.27
C ASN A 61 -8.61 4.39 -5.22
N GLY A 62 -8.14 5.61 -4.95
CA GLY A 62 -7.09 5.88 -3.97
C GLY A 62 -5.67 5.92 -4.54
N GLY A 63 -5.53 6.00 -5.87
CA GLY A 63 -4.26 6.32 -6.52
C GLY A 63 -3.85 7.78 -6.29
N THR A 64 -2.57 8.06 -6.48
CA THR A 64 -2.03 9.43 -6.49
C THR A 64 -1.50 9.73 -7.88
N LEU A 65 -1.90 10.88 -8.44
CA LEU A 65 -1.38 11.38 -9.71
C LEU A 65 -0.19 12.28 -9.44
N PHE A 66 0.92 11.98 -10.11
CA PHE A 66 2.10 12.83 -10.12
C PHE A 66 2.05 13.70 -11.37
N THR A 67 1.89 15.00 -11.21
CA THR A 67 1.75 15.96 -12.33
C THR A 67 3.06 16.65 -12.71
N ASP A 68 4.13 16.40 -11.95
CA ASP A 68 5.46 16.99 -12.14
C ASP A 68 6.53 15.88 -12.08
N PHE A 69 6.31 14.82 -12.85
CA PHE A 69 7.30 13.75 -13.01
C PHE A 69 8.21 14.05 -14.19
N HIS A 70 9.48 13.65 -14.08
CA HIS A 70 10.48 13.86 -15.12
C HIS A 70 11.15 12.54 -15.51
N THR A 71 11.46 12.40 -16.79
CA THR A 71 12.23 11.28 -17.35
C THR A 71 13.53 11.80 -17.96
N ALA A 72 14.52 10.92 -18.12
CA ALA A 72 15.67 11.25 -18.95
C ALA A 72 15.25 11.29 -20.42
N SER A 73 16.02 11.98 -21.27
CA SER A 73 15.72 12.17 -22.69
C SER A 73 15.79 10.89 -23.56
N ALA A 74 16.01 9.73 -22.95
CA ALA A 74 16.06 8.44 -23.63
C ALA A 74 15.58 7.30 -22.73
N CYS A 75 15.06 6.22 -23.33
CA CYS A 75 14.50 5.10 -22.58
C CYS A 75 15.56 4.38 -21.72
N SER A 76 16.77 4.21 -22.23
CA SER A 76 17.86 3.53 -21.50
C SER A 76 18.22 4.21 -20.16
N PRO A 77 18.55 5.52 -20.11
CA PRO A 77 18.82 6.19 -18.84
C PRO A 77 17.59 6.27 -17.92
N THR A 78 16.38 6.41 -18.48
CA THR A 78 15.13 6.39 -17.68
C THR A 78 14.92 5.04 -17.01
N ARG A 79 15.05 3.93 -17.75
CA ARG A 79 14.93 2.57 -17.21
C ARG A 79 16.02 2.27 -16.19
N SER A 80 17.26 2.74 -16.40
CA SER A 80 18.32 2.54 -15.41
C SER A 80 18.10 3.32 -14.11
N GLY A 81 17.32 4.40 -14.12
CA GLY A 81 16.97 5.13 -12.88
C GLY A 81 15.93 4.42 -12.01
N ILE A 82 15.22 3.42 -12.56
CA ILE A 82 14.21 2.62 -11.85
C ILE A 82 14.85 1.40 -11.16
N LEU A 83 15.98 0.91 -11.69
CA LEU A 83 16.70 -0.29 -11.22
C LEU A 83 17.77 0.06 -10.17
#